data_AF-A0A8K1D6T4-F1
#
_entry.id   AF-A0A8K1D6T4-F1
#
_cell.length_a   1.000
_cell.length_b   1.000
_cell.length_c   1.000
_cell.angle_alpha   90.00
_cell.angle_beta   90.00
_cell.angle_gamma   90.00
#
_symmetry.space_group_name_H-M   'P 1'
#
loop_
_entity.id
_entity.type
_entity.pdbx_description
1 polymer ?
#
loop_
_entity_poly.entity_id
_entity_poly.type
_entity_poly.pdbx_seq_one_letter_code
_entity_poly.pdbx_strand_id
1 'polypeptide(L)'
;MLLTDSSAQRFLSSHGLQSGACDELLAGWKENHATFMNELKNLQASGLTTLGQALRSSFDLLNLNRLVSGIDNYGQGRNPFFLEPSILITITDGNKLTNTAGVQEELHLPLNSPLPGSELTKEPFRWDQRLFALVLRLPGAASAEPEQLGSVPTDESAITQMCEVTGGRSYCVRTQRMLNQCLESLVQKVQSGVVINFEKSGPDPAPIGEDGLVDSSRPINSFASQPWHSCHKLIYVRPNPKTGVPVGHWPIPESFWPDQNSPTLPPRTAHPVVRFSCVDCEPMVIDKLPFDKYELEPSPLTQYILERKSPHTCWQVFVSSSGKYSELGHPFGYLKASTTLTCVNLFV
;
A
#
# COMPACT_ATOMS: atom_id res chain seq x y z
N MET A 1 12.65 -9.73 6.47
CA MET A 1 12.55 -10.77 5.42
C MET A 1 12.04 -10.09 4.16
N LEU A 2 12.91 -9.93 3.16
CA LEU A 2 12.55 -9.35 1.86
C LEU A 2 12.14 -10.50 0.94
N LEU A 3 10.85 -10.62 0.66
CA LEU A 3 10.33 -11.52 -0.38
C LEU A 3 10.05 -10.65 -1.61
N THR A 4 11.00 -10.59 -2.55
CA THR A 4 10.79 -10.01 -3.89
C THR A 4 10.64 -11.17 -4.88
N ASP A 5 9.56 -11.15 -5.65
CA ASP A 5 9.26 -12.17 -6.66
C ASP A 5 10.37 -12.24 -7.73
N SER A 6 10.76 -13.46 -8.11
CA SER A 6 12.03 -13.83 -8.75
C SER A 6 12.08 -13.54 -10.27
N SER A 7 11.39 -12.51 -10.75
CA SER A 7 11.18 -12.31 -12.20
C SER A 7 12.08 -11.25 -12.85
N ALA A 8 12.89 -10.52 -12.08
CA ALA A 8 13.72 -9.41 -12.59
C ALA A 8 15.24 -9.69 -12.61
N GLN A 9 15.67 -10.94 -12.80
CA GLN A 9 17.07 -11.25 -13.14
C GLN A 9 17.34 -10.91 -14.63
N ARG A 10 17.50 -9.62 -14.93
CA ARG A 10 18.15 -9.21 -16.18
C ARG A 10 19.19 -8.13 -15.90
N PHE A 11 20.44 -8.54 -16.07
CA PHE A 11 21.65 -7.75 -16.39
C PHE A 11 21.79 -6.40 -15.68
N LEU A 12 22.86 -6.25 -14.90
CA LEU A 12 23.94 -5.31 -15.21
C LEU A 12 25.08 -5.43 -14.17
N SER A 13 26.29 -5.32 -14.69
CA SER A 13 27.54 -5.34 -13.96
C SER A 13 27.88 -3.96 -13.40
N SER A 14 28.86 -3.99 -12.48
CA SER A 14 29.80 -2.92 -12.12
C SER A 14 29.59 -2.17 -10.80
N HIS A 15 30.67 -2.26 -10.03
CA HIS A 15 31.35 -1.27 -9.20
C HIS A 15 30.63 -0.55 -8.06
N GLY A 16 31.16 -0.81 -6.86
CA GLY A 16 31.48 0.25 -5.91
C GLY A 16 30.43 0.54 -4.85
N LEU A 17 30.32 -0.35 -3.86
CA LEU A 17 29.91 0.09 -2.51
C LEU A 17 31.12 -0.11 -1.60
N GLN A 18 31.82 1.01 -1.37
CA GLN A 18 32.86 1.12 -0.36
C GLN A 18 32.25 0.87 1.02
N SER A 19 32.80 -0.15 1.67
CA SER A 19 33.04 -0.28 3.11
C SER A 19 32.88 1.04 3.88
N GLY A 20 31.86 1.15 4.73
CA GLY A 20 31.73 2.30 5.65
C GLY A 20 30.39 2.51 6.35
N ALA A 21 29.29 1.91 5.93
CA ALA A 21 27.99 2.09 6.60
C ALA A 21 27.11 0.84 6.49
N CYS A 22 26.48 0.47 7.61
CA CYS A 22 25.55 -0.64 7.84
C CYS A 22 26.19 -2.01 8.18
N ASP A 23 26.37 -2.25 9.48
CA ASP A 23 26.20 -3.60 10.07
C ASP A 23 24.72 -4.06 10.03
N GLU A 24 23.81 -3.29 9.41
CA GLU A 24 22.36 -3.55 9.38
C GLU A 24 21.90 -4.45 8.22
N LEU A 25 22.69 -4.62 7.15
CA LEU A 25 22.32 -5.42 5.98
C LEU A 25 23.14 -6.70 5.89
N LEU A 26 22.54 -7.82 6.28
CA LEU A 26 23.23 -9.11 6.28
C LEU A 26 23.10 -9.86 4.94
N ALA A 27 22.03 -9.61 4.17
CA ALA A 27 21.84 -10.20 2.83
C ALA A 27 20.98 -9.29 1.95
N GLY A 28 21.38 -9.10 0.69
CA GLY A 28 20.69 -8.22 -0.27
C GLY A 28 20.62 -8.80 -1.69
N TRP A 29 20.50 -7.92 -2.68
CA TRP A 29 20.20 -8.25 -4.10
C TRP A 29 21.07 -9.31 -4.77
N LYS A 30 22.30 -9.54 -4.29
CA LYS A 30 23.28 -10.46 -4.90
C LYS A 30 23.49 -11.74 -4.10
N GLU A 31 22.85 -11.87 -2.95
CA GLU A 31 23.02 -13.01 -2.06
C GLU A 31 22.00 -14.11 -2.39
N ASN A 32 22.42 -15.35 -2.24
CA ASN A 32 21.56 -16.51 -2.46
C ASN A 32 20.83 -16.93 -1.17
N HIS A 33 19.89 -17.86 -1.30
CA HIS A 33 19.11 -18.37 -0.16
C HIS A 33 19.98 -18.99 0.95
N ALA A 34 21.10 -19.63 0.60
CA ALA A 34 21.98 -20.25 1.57
C ALA A 34 22.72 -19.21 2.43
N THR A 35 23.24 -18.13 1.82
CA THR A 35 23.83 -17.00 2.54
C THR A 35 22.79 -16.40 3.49
N PHE A 36 21.60 -16.11 2.99
CA PHE A 36 20.51 -15.56 3.80
C PHE A 36 20.18 -16.44 5.02
N MET A 37 20.03 -17.75 4.82
CA MET A 37 19.74 -18.68 5.91
C MET A 37 20.90 -18.82 6.89
N ASN A 38 22.15 -18.66 6.44
CA ASN A 38 23.30 -18.66 7.31
C ASN A 38 23.30 -17.43 8.22
N GLU A 39 23.10 -16.25 7.66
CA GLU A 39 23.02 -15.00 8.43
C GLU A 39 21.86 -15.02 9.42
N LEU A 40 20.68 -15.50 8.98
CA LEU A 40 19.51 -15.63 9.85
C LEU A 40 19.77 -16.55 11.06
N LYS A 41 20.52 -17.64 10.88
CA LYS A 41 20.87 -18.58 11.97
C LYS A 41 21.84 -17.97 12.98
N ASN A 42 22.68 -17.04 12.54
CA ASN A 42 23.73 -16.44 13.36
C ASN A 42 23.33 -15.08 13.96
N LEU A 43 22.06 -14.67 13.82
CA LEU A 43 21.53 -13.43 14.38
C LEU A 43 21.74 -13.37 15.89
N GLN A 44 22.28 -12.26 16.37
CA GLN A 44 22.41 -11.95 17.78
C GLN A 44 21.51 -10.77 18.15
N ALA A 45 20.72 -10.93 19.23
CA ALA A 45 19.89 -9.86 19.77
C ALA A 45 20.74 -8.96 20.69
N SER A 46 21.59 -8.14 20.08
CA SER A 46 22.43 -7.16 20.76
C SER A 46 22.17 -5.76 20.20
N GLY A 47 22.29 -4.74 21.04
CA GLY A 47 22.15 -3.34 20.63
C GLY A 47 20.85 -2.66 21.06
N LEU A 48 20.64 -1.47 20.49
CA LEU A 48 19.51 -0.60 20.77
C LEU A 48 18.38 -0.84 19.76
N THR A 49 17.17 -0.37 20.06
CA THR A 49 16.01 -0.55 19.19
C THR A 49 15.87 0.62 18.20
N THR A 50 16.84 0.75 17.30
CA THR A 50 16.92 1.79 16.25
C THR A 50 15.98 1.54 15.06
N LEU A 51 14.71 1.24 15.35
CA LEU A 51 13.72 0.79 14.36
C LEU A 51 13.53 1.79 13.20
N GLY A 52 13.52 3.10 13.50
CA GLY A 52 13.38 4.13 12.47
C GLY A 52 14.53 4.12 11.46
N GLN A 53 15.78 4.00 11.93
CA GLN A 53 16.93 3.91 11.04
C GLN A 53 16.90 2.62 10.21
N ALA A 54 16.60 1.49 10.84
CA ALA A 54 16.55 0.19 10.14
C ALA A 54 15.47 0.15 9.05
N LEU A 55 14.27 0.68 9.32
CA LEU A 55 13.20 0.79 8.33
C LEU A 55 13.61 1.70 7.18
N ARG A 56 14.25 2.84 7.48
CA ARG A 56 14.73 3.75 6.46
C ARG A 56 15.79 3.10 5.56
N SER A 57 16.81 2.47 6.14
CA SER A 57 17.83 1.70 5.41
C SER A 57 17.19 0.63 4.51
N SER A 58 16.15 -0.04 5.01
CA SER A 58 15.40 -1.06 4.25
C SER A 58 14.65 -0.47 3.06
N PHE A 59 13.98 0.67 3.22
CA PHE A 59 13.32 1.35 2.12
C PHE A 59 14.31 1.90 1.09
N ASP A 60 15.43 2.49 1.53
CA ASP A 60 16.48 2.94 0.63
C ASP A 60 17.01 1.77 -0.21
N LEU A 61 17.27 0.61 0.41
CA LEU A 61 17.70 -0.60 -0.28
C LEU A 61 16.70 -1.07 -1.36
N LEU A 62 15.40 -1.05 -1.04
CA LEU A 62 14.32 -1.39 -1.96
C LEU A 62 14.19 -0.39 -3.12
N ASN A 63 14.58 0.86 -2.90
CA ASN A 63 14.44 1.93 -3.87
C ASN A 63 15.66 2.11 -4.79
N LEU A 64 16.79 1.45 -4.49
CA LEU A 64 18.07 1.65 -5.20
C LEU A 64 17.98 1.60 -6.72
N ASN A 65 17.26 0.62 -7.26
CA ASN A 65 17.27 0.33 -8.69
C ASN A 65 16.01 0.84 -9.42
N ARG A 66 15.04 1.43 -8.72
CA ARG A 66 13.73 1.75 -9.29
C ARG A 66 13.75 2.83 -10.37
N LEU A 67 14.64 3.81 -10.22
CA LEU A 67 14.86 4.85 -11.22
C LEU A 67 15.56 4.28 -12.47
N VAL A 68 16.54 3.41 -12.27
CA VAL A 68 17.32 2.80 -13.35
C VAL A 68 16.48 1.79 -14.14
N SER A 69 15.63 1.03 -13.46
CA SER A 69 14.69 0.10 -14.08
C SER A 69 13.53 0.80 -14.80
N GLY A 70 13.34 2.11 -14.56
CA GLY A 70 12.29 2.91 -15.18
C GLY A 70 10.89 2.67 -14.62
N ILE A 71 10.78 1.98 -13.46
CA ILE A 71 9.49 1.71 -12.81
C ILE A 71 8.87 3.00 -12.28
N ASP A 72 9.70 3.87 -11.68
CA ASP A 72 9.26 5.19 -11.21
C ASP A 72 9.49 6.24 -12.31
N ASN A 73 8.52 6.38 -13.23
CA ASN A 73 8.61 7.30 -14.38
C ASN A 73 7.95 8.66 -14.13
N TYR A 74 8.60 9.51 -13.34
CA TYR A 74 8.13 10.86 -12.99
C TYR A 74 7.74 11.70 -14.20
N GLY A 75 6.55 12.30 -14.17
CA GLY A 75 6.02 13.16 -15.23
C GLY A 75 5.33 12.43 -16.39
N GLN A 76 5.33 11.09 -16.41
CA GLN A 76 4.68 10.27 -17.45
C GLN A 76 3.44 9.51 -16.91
N GLY A 77 2.85 10.00 -15.82
CA GLY A 77 1.82 9.30 -15.07
C GLY A 77 2.40 8.14 -14.25
N ARG A 78 1.52 7.41 -13.56
CA ARG A 78 1.87 6.28 -12.69
C ARG A 78 1.31 4.99 -13.28
N ASN A 79 2.17 4.07 -13.67
CA ASN A 79 1.77 2.86 -14.38
C ASN A 79 1.56 1.70 -13.39
N PRO A 80 0.31 1.26 -13.10
CA PRO A 80 0.09 0.21 -12.09
C PRO A 80 0.72 -1.13 -12.46
N PHE A 81 1.00 -1.34 -13.74
CA PHE A 81 1.61 -2.55 -14.28
C PHE A 81 3.16 -2.55 -14.25
N PHE A 82 3.80 -1.45 -13.86
CA PHE A 82 5.23 -1.44 -13.55
C PHE A 82 5.40 -1.67 -12.05
N LEU A 83 5.76 -2.91 -11.68
CA LEU A 83 5.74 -3.38 -10.30
C LEU A 83 7.06 -4.00 -9.88
N GLU A 84 7.45 -3.69 -8.65
CA GLU A 84 8.48 -4.39 -7.91
C GLU A 84 7.95 -4.65 -6.48
N PRO A 85 6.96 -5.56 -6.36
CA PRO A 85 6.20 -5.73 -5.14
C PRO A 85 7.13 -6.19 -4.03
N SER A 86 7.10 -5.47 -2.91
CA SER A 86 7.99 -5.73 -1.78
C SER A 86 7.21 -5.72 -0.48
N ILE A 87 7.49 -6.70 0.36
CA ILE A 87 6.88 -6.80 1.68
C ILE A 87 7.98 -6.73 2.73
N LEU A 88 7.81 -5.80 3.67
CA LEU A 88 8.65 -5.66 4.83
C LEU A 88 7.95 -6.29 6.03
N ILE A 89 8.64 -7.24 6.68
CA ILE A 89 8.15 -7.88 7.91
C ILE A 89 9.06 -7.43 9.05
N THR A 90 8.51 -6.65 9.97
CA THR A 90 9.18 -6.21 11.20
C THR A 90 8.75 -7.14 12.33
N ILE A 91 9.70 -7.78 12.99
CA ILE A 91 9.47 -8.58 14.20
C ILE A 91 10.02 -7.78 15.37
N THR A 92 9.18 -7.48 16.36
CA THR A 92 9.55 -6.65 17.51
C THR A 92 8.80 -7.10 18.76
N ASP A 93 9.28 -6.72 19.95
CA ASP A 93 8.61 -6.91 21.22
C ASP A 93 7.53 -5.84 21.49
N GLY A 94 7.53 -4.73 20.71
CA GLY A 94 6.56 -3.64 20.82
C GLY A 94 6.74 -2.76 22.05
N ASN A 95 7.88 -2.89 22.74
CA ASN A 95 8.22 -2.04 23.88
C ASN A 95 8.73 -0.66 23.40
N LYS A 96 9.10 0.20 24.35
CA LYS A 96 9.60 1.54 24.04
C LYS A 96 10.86 1.47 23.19
N LEU A 97 10.95 2.33 22.19
CA LEU A 97 12.10 2.42 21.29
C LEU A 97 13.26 3.12 22.02
N THR A 98 14.49 2.73 21.71
CA THR A 98 15.71 3.22 22.36
C THR A 98 16.75 3.58 21.32
N ASN A 99 17.38 4.74 21.51
CA ASN A 99 18.53 5.18 20.75
C ASN A 99 19.62 5.70 21.70
N THR A 100 20.73 6.18 21.15
CA THR A 100 21.86 6.70 21.93
C THR A 100 21.51 7.94 22.76
N ALA A 101 20.42 8.65 22.43
CA ALA A 101 19.94 9.83 23.15
C ALA A 101 18.90 9.50 24.23
N GLY A 102 18.35 8.27 24.26
CA GLY A 102 17.40 7.83 25.27
C GLY A 102 16.24 7.01 24.72
N VAL A 103 15.13 7.04 25.45
CA VAL A 103 13.90 6.32 25.11
C VAL A 103 13.00 7.21 24.25
N GLN A 104 12.54 6.70 23.11
CA GLN A 104 11.61 7.35 22.20
C GLN A 104 10.22 6.72 22.30
N GLU A 105 9.20 7.56 22.38
CA GLU A 105 7.79 7.12 22.39
C GLU A 105 7.19 7.06 20.98
N GLU A 106 7.70 7.88 20.06
CA GLU A 106 7.21 7.98 18.68
C GLU A 106 8.24 7.46 17.69
N LEU A 107 7.76 6.73 16.68
CA LEU A 107 8.57 6.22 15.59
C LEU A 107 8.68 7.27 14.48
N HIS A 108 9.81 7.95 14.44
CA HIS A 108 10.14 8.87 13.36
C HIS A 108 11.16 8.25 12.40
N LEU A 109 10.86 8.31 11.11
CA LEU A 109 11.83 7.96 10.06
C LEU A 109 12.63 9.22 9.70
N PRO A 110 13.97 9.17 9.68
CA PRO A 110 14.74 10.26 9.09
C PRO A 110 14.35 10.37 7.61
N LEU A 111 14.03 11.58 7.13
CA LEU A 111 13.52 11.83 5.77
C LEU A 111 14.59 12.26 4.76
N ASN A 112 15.83 12.47 5.22
CA ASN A 112 16.96 12.84 4.36
C ASN A 112 17.54 11.60 3.66
N SER A 113 17.06 11.29 2.45
CA SER A 113 17.66 10.22 1.65
C SER A 113 18.83 10.69 0.80
N PRO A 114 20.00 10.01 0.86
CA PRO A 114 21.11 10.33 -0.01
C PRO A 114 20.89 9.79 -1.43
N LEU A 115 19.81 9.03 -1.67
CA LEU A 115 19.52 8.45 -2.97
C LEU A 115 19.15 9.55 -3.98
N PRO A 116 19.80 9.59 -5.16
CA PRO A 116 19.42 10.51 -6.22
C PRO A 116 17.94 10.34 -6.60
N GLY A 117 17.21 11.44 -6.76
CA GLY A 117 15.79 11.43 -7.12
C GLY A 117 14.84 11.08 -5.98
N SER A 118 15.34 10.88 -4.75
CA SER A 118 14.51 10.69 -3.57
C SER A 118 13.63 11.91 -3.27
N GLU A 119 14.07 13.10 -3.67
CA GLU A 119 13.32 14.35 -3.56
C GLU A 119 12.04 14.38 -4.40
N LEU A 120 11.89 13.48 -5.38
CA LEU A 120 10.70 13.37 -6.21
C LEU A 120 9.56 12.61 -5.54
N THR A 121 9.75 12.10 -4.32
CA THR A 121 8.70 11.45 -3.51
C THR A 121 8.80 11.88 -2.07
N LYS A 122 7.65 12.22 -1.47
CA LYS A 122 7.61 12.79 -0.11
C LYS A 122 7.92 11.74 0.95
N GLU A 123 7.42 10.53 0.76
CA GLU A 123 7.51 9.42 1.70
C GLU A 123 8.68 8.47 1.34
N PRO A 124 9.26 7.76 2.33
CA PRO A 124 10.38 6.86 2.09
C PRO A 124 9.99 5.56 1.36
N PHE A 125 8.70 5.22 1.34
CA PHE A 125 8.19 3.99 0.74
C PHE A 125 7.49 4.25 -0.60
N ARG A 126 7.19 3.18 -1.33
CA ARG A 126 6.51 3.19 -2.64
C ARG A 126 5.15 2.51 -2.55
N TRP A 127 4.28 2.80 -3.51
CA TRP A 127 2.91 2.27 -3.57
C TRP A 127 2.78 0.74 -3.67
N ASP A 128 3.84 0.04 -4.03
CA ASP A 128 3.96 -1.42 -4.11
C ASP A 128 4.76 -2.01 -2.95
N GLN A 129 5.07 -1.20 -1.93
CA GLN A 129 5.80 -1.59 -0.72
C GLN A 129 4.87 -1.56 0.50
N ARG A 130 4.71 -2.71 1.16
CA ARG A 130 3.83 -2.86 2.34
C ARG A 130 4.60 -3.32 3.56
N LEU A 131 4.30 -2.73 4.72
CA LEU A 131 4.91 -3.08 5.99
C LEU A 131 3.93 -3.86 6.88
N PHE A 132 4.34 -5.05 7.31
CA PHE A 132 3.65 -5.82 8.34
C PHE A 132 4.53 -5.94 9.58
N ALA A 133 3.91 -5.81 10.75
CA ALA A 133 4.60 -5.96 12.02
C ALA A 133 4.06 -7.16 12.79
N LEU A 134 4.96 -8.01 13.30
CA LEU A 134 4.67 -9.06 14.26
C LEU A 134 5.19 -8.59 15.61
N VAL A 135 4.27 -8.16 16.47
CA VAL A 135 4.59 -7.72 17.83
C VAL A 135 4.44 -8.91 18.77
N LEU A 136 5.57 -9.45 19.21
CA LEU A 136 5.66 -10.65 20.05
C LEU A 136 5.47 -10.28 21.53
N ARG A 137 4.23 -10.34 22.01
CA ARG A 137 3.87 -10.17 23.42
C ARG A 137 3.60 -11.51 24.09
N LEU A 138 4.52 -12.45 23.94
CA LEU A 138 4.42 -13.79 24.51
C LEU A 138 4.67 -13.72 26.03
N PRO A 139 3.69 -14.09 26.88
CA PRO A 139 3.87 -14.04 28.33
C PRO A 139 4.87 -15.11 28.78
N GLY A 140 5.71 -14.77 29.77
CA GLY A 140 6.67 -15.72 30.36
C GLY A 140 6.03 -16.78 31.25
N ALA A 141 4.76 -16.62 31.61
CA ALA A 141 3.97 -17.58 32.38
C ALA A 141 2.69 -17.93 31.62
N ALA A 142 2.13 -19.12 31.89
CA ALA A 142 0.86 -19.54 31.28
C ALA A 142 -0.25 -18.54 31.64
N SER A 143 -0.87 -17.96 30.62
CA SER A 143 -2.03 -17.08 30.79
C SER A 143 -3.28 -17.92 31.09
N ALA A 144 -4.05 -17.50 32.09
CA ALA A 144 -5.34 -18.11 32.45
C ALA A 144 -6.53 -17.47 31.70
N GLU A 145 -6.29 -16.46 30.85
CA GLU A 145 -7.36 -15.82 30.09
C GLU A 145 -7.89 -16.75 28.99
N PRO A 146 -9.22 -16.82 28.80
CA PRO A 146 -9.80 -17.62 27.75
C PRO A 146 -9.30 -17.15 26.38
N GLU A 147 -8.76 -18.07 25.57
CA GLU A 147 -8.38 -17.78 24.19
C GLU A 147 -9.60 -17.26 23.42
N GLN A 148 -9.56 -16.01 22.98
CA GLN A 148 -10.56 -15.48 22.07
C GLN A 148 -10.41 -16.21 20.72
N LEU A 149 -11.41 -17.03 20.36
CA LEU A 149 -11.54 -17.58 19.02
C LEU A 149 -11.85 -16.43 18.05
N GLY A 150 -10.84 -15.95 17.33
CA GLY A 150 -11.00 -14.86 16.40
C GLY A 150 -9.74 -14.58 15.60
N SER A 151 -9.79 -13.53 14.77
CA SER A 151 -8.62 -13.05 14.05
C SER A 151 -7.61 -12.43 15.02
N VAL A 152 -6.31 -12.57 14.73
CA VAL A 152 -5.24 -11.94 15.52
C VAL A 152 -5.50 -10.42 15.62
N PRO A 153 -5.54 -9.83 16.82
CA PRO A 153 -5.81 -8.41 17.01
C PRO A 153 -4.66 -7.54 16.51
N THR A 154 -4.95 -6.28 16.24
CA THR A 154 -3.95 -5.26 15.94
C THR A 154 -3.22 -4.85 17.22
N ASP A 155 -1.94 -4.48 17.12
CA ASP A 155 -1.17 -3.97 18.27
C ASP A 155 -1.30 -2.44 18.37
N GLU A 156 -1.17 -1.88 19.58
CA GLU A 156 -1.11 -0.42 19.81
C GLU A 156 0.34 0.00 20.11
N SER A 157 1.23 -0.17 19.14
CA SER A 157 2.63 0.27 19.22
C SER A 157 2.94 1.31 18.15
N ALA A 158 4.07 2.00 18.31
CA ALA A 158 4.51 3.06 17.40
C ALA A 158 4.65 2.59 15.93
N ILE A 159 4.86 1.29 15.69
CA ILE A 159 4.96 0.72 14.33
C ILE A 159 3.60 0.59 13.64
N THR A 160 2.49 0.53 14.39
CA THR A 160 1.13 0.30 13.85
C THR A 160 0.74 1.37 12.84
N GLN A 161 1.01 2.65 13.12
CA GLN A 161 0.70 3.74 12.21
C GLN A 161 1.47 3.61 10.88
N MET A 162 2.73 3.19 10.92
CA MET A 162 3.53 2.98 9.72
C MET A 162 3.02 1.79 8.89
N CYS A 163 2.58 0.71 9.56
CA CYS A 163 1.91 -0.40 8.89
C CYS A 163 0.65 0.06 8.17
N GLU A 164 -0.19 0.87 8.80
CA GLU A 164 -1.43 1.38 8.18
C GLU A 164 -1.15 2.30 6.99
N VAL A 165 -0.22 3.24 7.14
CA VAL A 165 0.15 4.21 6.10
C VAL A 165 0.70 3.54 4.84
N THR A 166 1.42 2.41 4.98
CA THR A 166 1.94 1.63 3.85
C THR A 166 0.94 0.63 3.27
N GLY A 167 -0.29 0.55 3.79
CA GLY A 167 -1.29 -0.43 3.35
C GLY A 167 -1.07 -1.85 3.88
N GLY A 168 -0.30 -1.99 4.96
CA GLY A 168 -0.08 -3.24 5.68
C GLY A 168 -0.88 -3.33 6.99
N ARG A 169 -0.36 -4.10 7.95
CA ARG A 169 -1.03 -4.36 9.25
C ARG A 169 -0.03 -4.79 10.34
N SER A 170 -0.23 -4.34 11.58
CA SER A 170 0.43 -4.90 12.76
C SER A 170 -0.40 -6.00 13.42
N TYR A 171 0.27 -7.04 13.91
CA TYR A 171 -0.32 -8.20 14.58
C TYR A 171 0.20 -8.29 16.01
N CYS A 172 -0.70 -8.29 16.99
CA CYS A 172 -0.37 -8.49 18.39
C CYS A 172 -0.39 -9.99 18.72
N VAL A 173 0.78 -10.61 18.78
CA VAL A 173 0.94 -12.06 18.96
C VAL A 173 1.17 -12.37 20.44
N ARG A 174 0.21 -13.03 21.09
CA ARG A 174 0.29 -13.41 22.51
C ARG A 174 0.49 -14.91 22.76
N THR A 175 0.21 -15.75 21.76
CA THR A 175 0.38 -17.21 21.85
C THR A 175 0.99 -17.78 20.58
N GLN A 176 1.55 -18.99 20.66
CA GLN A 176 2.08 -19.71 19.49
C GLN A 176 0.99 -19.96 18.44
N ARG A 177 -0.25 -20.20 18.87
CA ARG A 177 -1.40 -20.36 17.98
C ARG A 177 -1.67 -19.09 17.18
N MET A 178 -1.66 -17.92 17.83
CA MET A 178 -1.81 -16.63 17.17
C MET A 178 -0.67 -16.34 16.20
N LEU A 179 0.55 -16.77 16.51
CA LEU A 179 1.68 -16.66 15.59
C LEU A 179 1.42 -17.42 14.30
N ASN A 180 0.97 -18.68 14.40
CA ASN A 180 0.65 -19.48 13.21
C ASN A 180 -0.49 -18.86 12.39
N GLN A 181 -1.58 -18.42 13.05
CA GLN A 181 -2.69 -17.72 12.37
C GLN A 181 -2.24 -16.43 11.69
N CYS A 182 -1.33 -15.68 12.32
CA CYS A 182 -0.74 -14.48 11.75
C CYS A 182 0.05 -14.81 10.48
N LEU A 183 0.89 -15.85 10.50
CA LEU A 183 1.68 -16.28 9.34
C LEU A 183 0.78 -16.75 8.19
N GLU A 184 -0.25 -17.54 8.48
CA GLU A 184 -1.25 -17.96 7.48
C GLU A 184 -1.97 -16.77 6.85
N SER A 185 -2.40 -15.80 7.67
CA SER A 185 -3.04 -14.57 7.20
C SER A 185 -2.08 -13.71 6.36
N LEU A 186 -0.81 -13.63 6.75
CA LEU A 186 0.21 -12.86 6.02
C LEU A 186 0.43 -13.45 4.62
N VAL A 187 0.54 -14.77 4.49
CA VAL A 187 0.71 -15.45 3.20
C VAL A 187 -0.42 -15.10 2.22
N GLN A 188 -1.67 -15.04 2.70
CA GLN A 188 -2.82 -14.67 1.86
C GLN A 188 -2.75 -13.20 1.39
N LYS A 189 -2.10 -12.33 2.15
CA LYS A 189 -1.95 -10.89 1.83
C LYS A 189 -0.79 -10.59 0.88
N VAL A 190 0.07 -11.56 0.57
CA VAL A 190 1.15 -11.44 -0.43
C VAL A 190 0.55 -11.47 -1.84
N GLN A 191 -0.19 -10.43 -2.18
CA GLN A 191 -0.77 -10.23 -3.51
C GLN A 191 -0.03 -9.11 -4.25
N SER A 192 0.15 -9.26 -5.56
CA SER A 192 0.73 -8.22 -6.41
C SER A 192 -0.29 -7.12 -6.65
N GLY A 193 0.13 -5.86 -6.50
CA GLY A 193 -0.72 -4.71 -6.67
C GLY A 193 -0.08 -3.42 -6.17
N VAL A 194 -0.82 -2.33 -6.34
CA VAL A 194 -0.43 -1.00 -5.85
C VAL A 194 -1.48 -0.45 -4.91
N VAL A 195 -1.06 0.27 -3.89
CA VAL A 195 -1.94 0.93 -2.92
C VAL A 195 -2.36 2.29 -3.47
N ILE A 196 -3.66 2.54 -3.44
CA ILE A 196 -4.29 3.80 -3.84
C ILE A 196 -5.10 4.34 -2.66
N ASN A 197 -5.06 5.65 -2.45
CA ASN A 197 -5.98 6.33 -1.54
C ASN A 197 -7.22 6.75 -2.33
N PHE A 198 -8.36 6.13 -2.03
CA PHE A 198 -9.64 6.53 -2.60
C PHE A 198 -10.32 7.53 -1.67
N GLU A 199 -10.73 8.68 -2.21
CA GLU A 199 -11.43 9.72 -1.47
C GLU A 199 -12.74 10.09 -2.15
N LYS A 200 -13.82 10.16 -1.38
CA LYS A 200 -15.11 10.62 -1.89
C LYS A 200 -15.04 12.11 -2.20
N SER A 201 -15.60 12.50 -3.34
CA SER A 201 -15.82 13.89 -3.73
C SER A 201 -17.30 14.14 -3.99
N GLY A 202 -17.79 15.32 -3.59
CA GLY A 202 -19.18 15.71 -3.76
C GLY A 202 -20.13 15.16 -2.68
N PRO A 203 -21.46 15.34 -2.87
CA PRO A 203 -22.46 14.91 -1.90
C PRO A 203 -22.53 13.38 -1.79
N ASP A 204 -23.05 12.89 -0.66
CA ASP A 204 -23.40 11.47 -0.53
C ASP A 204 -24.45 11.07 -1.57
N PRO A 205 -24.40 9.83 -2.08
CA PRO A 205 -25.49 9.33 -2.89
C PRO A 205 -26.76 9.27 -2.05
N ALA A 206 -27.93 9.41 -2.68
CA ALA A 206 -29.20 9.26 -2.00
C ALA A 206 -29.22 7.92 -1.23
N PRO A 207 -29.67 7.90 0.04
CA PRO A 207 -29.75 6.67 0.81
C PRO A 207 -30.56 5.64 0.02
N ILE A 208 -30.07 4.40 0.01
CA ILE A 208 -30.71 3.27 -0.67
C ILE A 208 -32.09 3.13 -0.03
N GLY A 209 -33.13 3.61 -0.72
CA GLY A 209 -34.50 3.48 -0.26
C GLY A 209 -34.94 2.03 -0.40
N GLU A 210 -35.10 1.35 0.73
CA GLU A 210 -36.15 0.35 0.83
C GLU A 210 -37.49 1.07 0.65
N ASP A 211 -38.37 0.49 -0.16
CA ASP A 211 -39.76 0.90 -0.24
C ASP A 211 -40.37 1.01 1.18
N GLY A 212 -40.60 2.24 1.63
CA GLY A 212 -41.83 2.58 2.35
C GLY A 212 -41.94 2.41 3.88
N LEU A 213 -40.90 2.11 4.67
CA LEU A 213 -41.03 2.15 6.15
C LEU A 213 -39.77 2.70 6.83
N VAL A 214 -39.77 4.02 7.05
CA VAL A 214 -38.77 4.74 7.86
C VAL A 214 -38.88 4.35 9.33
N ASP A 215 -38.01 3.48 9.81
CA ASP A 215 -37.71 3.38 11.23
C ASP A 215 -36.88 4.61 11.63
N SER A 216 -37.56 5.60 12.19
CA SER A 216 -37.07 6.95 12.49
C SER A 216 -36.14 7.01 13.73
N SER A 217 -35.47 5.91 14.08
CA SER A 217 -34.79 5.76 15.38
C SER A 217 -33.25 5.79 15.33
N ARG A 218 -32.62 5.98 14.16
CA ARG A 218 -31.16 6.21 14.10
C ARG A 218 -30.85 7.67 13.77
N PRO A 219 -30.12 8.41 14.63
CA PRO A 219 -29.65 9.74 14.28
C PRO A 219 -28.70 9.61 13.08
N ILE A 220 -29.16 10.04 11.91
CA ILE A 220 -28.32 10.15 10.71
C ILE A 220 -27.38 11.32 10.98
N ASN A 221 -26.21 11.01 11.52
CA ASN A 221 -25.13 11.97 11.64
C ASN A 221 -24.52 12.15 10.25
N SER A 222 -25.24 12.84 9.35
CA SER A 222 -24.90 13.09 7.94
C SER A 222 -23.62 13.91 7.74
N PHE A 223 -22.93 14.28 8.84
CA PHE A 223 -21.68 15.03 8.85
C PHE A 223 -20.48 14.21 9.35
N ALA A 224 -20.67 12.94 9.76
CA ALA A 224 -19.56 12.08 10.15
C ALA A 224 -18.92 11.43 8.91
N SER A 225 -17.60 11.53 8.78
CA SER A 225 -16.84 10.82 7.75
C SER A 225 -17.02 9.31 7.92
N GLN A 226 -17.68 8.66 6.97
CA GLN A 226 -17.88 7.22 6.99
C GLN A 226 -16.59 6.49 6.59
N PRO A 227 -16.36 5.25 7.06
CA PRO A 227 -15.16 4.48 6.70
C PRO A 227 -14.98 4.22 5.20
N TRP A 228 -16.03 4.36 4.40
CA TRP A 228 -15.98 4.23 2.94
C TRP A 228 -15.65 5.54 2.21
N HIS A 229 -15.70 6.69 2.89
CA HIS A 229 -15.39 8.00 2.30
C HIS A 229 -13.89 8.17 2.01
N SER A 230 -13.02 7.51 2.77
CA SER A 230 -11.58 7.52 2.55
C SER A 230 -11.00 6.17 2.91
N CYS A 231 -10.28 5.54 1.99
CA CYS A 231 -9.60 4.29 2.27
C CYS A 231 -8.34 4.08 1.42
N HIS A 232 -7.28 3.61 2.06
CA HIS A 232 -6.09 3.07 1.41
C HIS A 232 -6.31 1.60 1.07
N LYS A 233 -6.37 1.28 -0.22
CA LYS A 233 -6.64 -0.09 -0.66
C LYS A 233 -5.79 -0.50 -1.85
N LEU A 234 -5.45 -1.78 -1.86
CA LEU A 234 -4.73 -2.39 -2.97
C LEU A 234 -5.66 -2.48 -4.17
N ILE A 235 -5.17 -2.07 -5.34
CA ILE A 235 -5.70 -2.57 -6.60
C ILE A 235 -4.80 -3.73 -7.04
N TYR A 236 -5.42 -4.89 -7.30
CA TYR A 236 -4.70 -6.07 -7.72
C TYR A 236 -4.23 -5.92 -9.16
N VAL A 237 -2.96 -6.22 -9.37
CA VAL A 237 -2.34 -6.20 -10.68
C VAL A 237 -1.85 -7.60 -10.97
N ARG A 238 -2.65 -8.34 -11.73
CA ARG A 238 -2.39 -9.75 -12.00
C ARG A 238 -1.46 -9.89 -13.21
N PRO A 239 -0.44 -10.77 -13.14
CA PRO A 239 0.36 -11.11 -14.31
C PRO A 239 -0.52 -11.66 -15.44
N ASN A 240 -0.15 -11.34 -16.68
CA ASN A 240 -0.81 -11.93 -17.83
C ASN A 240 -0.49 -13.45 -17.88
N PRO A 241 -1.49 -14.34 -18.00
CA PRO A 241 -1.26 -15.79 -18.01
C PRO A 241 -0.32 -16.28 -19.12
N LYS A 242 -0.19 -15.55 -20.23
CA LYS A 242 0.65 -15.92 -21.37
C LYS A 242 2.10 -15.46 -21.21
N THR A 243 2.32 -14.25 -20.69
CA THR A 243 3.66 -13.65 -20.63
C THR A 243 4.28 -13.73 -19.24
N GLY A 244 3.50 -14.00 -18.19
CA GLY A 244 3.95 -14.03 -16.80
C GLY A 244 4.24 -12.65 -16.20
N VAL A 245 4.02 -11.57 -16.94
CA VAL A 245 4.28 -10.18 -16.52
C VAL A 245 2.96 -9.39 -16.58
N PRO A 246 2.72 -8.46 -15.64
CA PRO A 246 1.60 -7.53 -15.76
C PRO A 246 1.63 -6.76 -17.09
N VAL A 247 0.46 -6.58 -17.69
CA VAL A 247 0.29 -5.78 -18.91
C VAL A 247 -0.80 -4.77 -18.65
N GLY A 248 -0.53 -3.52 -18.97
CA GLY A 248 -1.52 -2.46 -19.02
C GLY A 248 -1.15 -1.42 -20.06
N HIS A 249 -2.05 -0.47 -20.27
CA HIS A 249 -2.00 0.51 -21.36
C HIS A 249 -2.03 1.94 -20.82
N TRP A 250 -2.76 2.19 -19.74
CA TRP A 250 -3.09 3.54 -19.29
C TRP A 250 -2.54 3.82 -17.90
N PRO A 251 -1.65 4.82 -17.75
CA PRO A 251 -1.21 5.26 -16.43
C PRO A 251 -2.31 6.03 -15.69
N ILE A 252 -2.24 6.00 -14.36
CA ILE A 252 -2.96 6.95 -13.52
C ILE A 252 -2.31 8.33 -13.69
N PRO A 253 -3.09 9.41 -13.94
CA PRO A 253 -2.54 10.74 -14.12
C PRO A 253 -1.75 11.27 -12.92
N GLU A 254 -0.85 12.23 -13.16
CA GLU A 254 -0.22 12.99 -12.09
C GLU A 254 -1.21 13.91 -11.37
N SER A 255 -0.89 14.22 -10.12
CA SER A 255 -1.61 15.24 -9.32
C SER A 255 -1.06 16.66 -9.55
N PHE A 256 -0.50 16.90 -10.74
CA PHE A 256 -0.03 18.20 -11.18
C PHE A 256 -0.05 18.26 -12.70
N TRP A 257 -0.14 19.48 -13.25
CA TRP A 257 0.03 19.70 -14.68
C TRP A 257 1.50 19.99 -14.98
N PRO A 258 2.18 19.23 -15.85
CA PRO A 258 3.56 19.52 -16.22
C PRO A 258 3.61 20.83 -17.02
N ASP A 259 4.21 21.86 -16.43
CA ASP A 259 4.48 23.13 -17.13
C ASP A 259 5.85 23.05 -17.80
N GLN A 260 5.90 23.34 -19.11
CA GLN A 260 7.12 23.35 -19.90
C GLN A 260 8.14 24.39 -19.39
N ASN A 261 7.68 25.42 -18.69
CA ASN A 261 8.54 26.45 -18.10
C ASN A 261 9.05 26.09 -16.69
N SER A 262 8.55 25.01 -16.09
CA SER A 262 9.00 24.59 -14.75
C SER A 262 10.22 23.67 -14.88
N PRO A 263 11.40 24.09 -14.39
CA PRO A 263 12.61 23.27 -14.47
C PRO A 263 12.59 22.10 -13.49
N THR A 264 11.68 22.10 -12.51
CA THR A 264 11.57 21.10 -11.45
C THR A 264 10.19 20.46 -11.43
N LEU A 265 10.15 19.16 -11.18
CA LEU A 265 8.90 18.42 -10.98
C LEU A 265 8.46 18.50 -9.50
N PRO A 266 7.15 18.67 -9.23
CA PRO A 266 6.62 18.54 -7.88
C PRO A 266 6.82 17.11 -7.33
N PRO A 267 7.13 16.95 -6.03
CA PRO A 267 7.27 15.63 -5.43
C PRO A 267 5.93 14.89 -5.36
N ARG A 268 5.93 13.62 -5.77
CA ARG A 268 4.79 12.71 -5.67
C ARG A 268 4.53 12.30 -4.22
N THR A 269 3.28 12.08 -3.86
CA THR A 269 2.94 11.20 -2.73
C THR A 269 3.17 9.75 -3.14
N ALA A 270 3.57 8.86 -2.23
CA ALA A 270 3.74 7.44 -2.51
C ALA A 270 2.44 6.84 -3.06
N HIS A 271 1.32 7.04 -2.36
CA HIS A 271 0.00 6.61 -2.81
C HIS A 271 -0.69 7.74 -3.59
N PRO A 272 -1.16 7.50 -4.84
CA PRO A 272 -1.96 8.48 -5.54
C PRO A 272 -3.31 8.63 -4.84
N VAL A 273 -3.79 9.88 -4.78
CA VAL A 273 -5.13 10.20 -4.24
C VAL A 273 -6.10 10.26 -5.41
N VAL A 274 -6.94 9.22 -5.49
CA VAL A 274 -7.97 9.06 -6.52
C VAL A 274 -9.31 9.44 -5.91
N ARG A 275 -9.90 10.53 -6.41
CA ARG A 275 -11.21 10.98 -5.97
C ARG A 275 -12.30 10.30 -6.77
N PHE A 276 -13.40 9.89 -6.14
CA PHE A 276 -14.56 9.32 -6.82
C PHE A 276 -15.81 10.14 -6.57
N SER A 277 -16.66 10.25 -7.59
CA SER A 277 -17.95 10.94 -7.50
C SER A 277 -19.08 9.92 -7.31
N CYS A 278 -19.93 10.13 -6.32
CA CYS A 278 -21.10 9.28 -6.06
C CYS A 278 -22.31 9.60 -6.97
N VAL A 279 -22.05 10.12 -8.17
CA VAL A 279 -23.06 10.35 -9.21
C VAL A 279 -23.04 9.17 -10.16
N ASP A 280 -24.14 8.42 -10.21
CA ASP A 280 -24.28 7.28 -11.11
C ASP A 280 -24.20 7.75 -12.57
N CYS A 281 -23.33 7.11 -13.34
CA CYS A 281 -23.27 7.29 -14.79
C CYS A 281 -23.19 5.94 -15.52
N GLU A 282 -23.45 5.96 -16.82
CA GLU A 282 -23.22 4.79 -17.66
C GLU A 282 -21.71 4.56 -17.87
N PRO A 283 -21.24 3.30 -17.81
CA PRO A 283 -19.84 2.99 -18.05
C PRO A 283 -19.49 3.31 -19.49
N MET A 284 -18.55 4.24 -19.67
CA MET A 284 -18.01 4.55 -20.99
C MET A 284 -17.16 3.38 -21.48
N VAL A 285 -17.56 2.78 -22.59
CA VAL A 285 -16.81 1.71 -23.28
C VAL A 285 -16.57 2.18 -24.70
N ILE A 286 -15.30 2.39 -25.03
CA ILE A 286 -14.88 2.83 -26.38
C ILE A 286 -14.51 1.60 -27.19
N ASP A 287 -15.18 1.40 -28.34
CA ASP A 287 -14.91 0.25 -29.19
C ASP A 287 -13.46 0.25 -29.69
N LYS A 288 -12.83 -0.94 -29.65
CA LYS A 288 -11.43 -1.19 -30.06
C LYS A 288 -10.36 -0.38 -29.32
N LEU A 289 -10.70 0.35 -28.26
CA LEU A 289 -9.72 0.94 -27.36
C LEU A 289 -9.38 -0.09 -26.28
N PRO A 290 -8.10 -0.43 -26.06
CA PRO A 290 -7.74 -1.25 -24.91
C PRO A 290 -8.10 -0.49 -23.63
N PHE A 291 -8.52 -1.20 -22.59
CA PHE A 291 -8.78 -0.66 -21.27
C PHE A 291 -8.14 -1.57 -20.25
N ASP A 292 -7.78 -1.01 -19.10
CA ASP A 292 -7.24 -1.77 -17.99
C ASP A 292 -8.32 -1.99 -16.95
N LYS A 293 -8.32 -3.19 -16.34
CA LYS A 293 -9.28 -3.57 -15.30
C LYS A 293 -8.52 -4.07 -14.09
N TYR A 294 -8.59 -3.31 -13.01
CA TYR A 294 -7.95 -3.66 -11.74
C TYR A 294 -9.01 -3.97 -10.68
N GLU A 295 -8.96 -5.16 -10.10
CA GLU A 295 -9.84 -5.56 -9.02
C GLU A 295 -9.40 -4.88 -7.71
N LEU A 296 -10.34 -4.31 -6.96
CA LEU A 296 -10.05 -3.68 -5.67
C LEU A 296 -10.03 -4.71 -4.55
N GLU A 297 -9.11 -4.54 -3.61
CA GLU A 297 -9.12 -5.24 -2.32
C GLU A 297 -10.43 -4.95 -1.57
N PRO A 298 -11.07 -5.98 -0.96
CA PRO A 298 -12.24 -5.79 -0.13
C PRO A 298 -12.05 -4.72 0.95
N SER A 299 -13.00 -3.79 1.01
CA SER A 299 -12.98 -2.62 1.86
C SER A 299 -14.39 -2.10 2.15
N PRO A 300 -14.56 -1.16 3.10
CA PRO A 300 -15.83 -0.48 3.29
C PRO A 300 -16.36 0.17 2.00
N LEU A 301 -15.48 0.73 1.16
CA LEU A 301 -15.85 1.29 -0.15
C LEU A 301 -16.40 0.21 -1.10
N THR A 302 -15.71 -0.92 -1.24
CA THR A 302 -16.19 -1.97 -2.12
C THR A 302 -17.51 -2.57 -1.61
N GLN A 303 -17.65 -2.74 -0.29
CA GLN A 303 -18.88 -3.23 0.33
C GLN A 303 -20.05 -2.29 0.02
N TYR A 304 -19.85 -0.99 0.22
CA TYR A 304 -20.86 0.03 -0.05
C TYR A 304 -21.32 0.03 -1.53
N ILE A 305 -20.38 -0.07 -2.46
CA ILE A 305 -20.70 -0.16 -3.90
C ILE A 305 -21.47 -1.45 -4.23
N LEU A 306 -21.10 -2.58 -3.64
CA LEU A 306 -21.75 -3.88 -3.88
C LEU A 306 -23.18 -3.93 -3.30
N GLU A 307 -23.41 -3.33 -2.13
CA GLU A 307 -24.73 -3.29 -1.47
C GLU A 307 -25.79 -2.52 -2.27
N ARG A 308 -25.36 -1.59 -3.14
CA ARG A 308 -26.25 -0.88 -4.08
C ARG A 308 -26.87 -1.79 -5.15
N LYS A 309 -26.30 -2.98 -5.37
CA LYS A 309 -26.78 -3.99 -6.34
C LYS A 309 -27.03 -3.42 -7.75
N SER A 310 -26.22 -2.44 -8.16
CA SER A 310 -26.36 -1.72 -9.44
C SER A 310 -25.17 -1.99 -10.38
N PRO A 311 -25.04 -3.20 -10.96
CA PRO A 311 -23.86 -3.58 -11.77
C PRO A 311 -23.79 -2.87 -13.13
N HIS A 312 -24.84 -2.13 -13.51
CA HIS A 312 -24.91 -1.41 -14.78
C HIS A 312 -24.51 0.06 -14.67
N THR A 313 -24.38 0.60 -13.45
CA THR A 313 -23.91 1.97 -13.20
C THR A 313 -22.47 1.95 -12.72
N CYS A 314 -21.77 3.07 -12.87
CA CYS A 314 -20.43 3.26 -12.34
C CYS A 314 -20.26 4.67 -11.75
N TRP A 315 -19.17 4.84 -11.02
CA TRP A 315 -18.77 6.10 -10.42
C TRP A 315 -17.46 6.56 -11.02
N GLN A 316 -17.45 7.76 -11.61
CA GLN A 316 -16.26 8.32 -12.23
C GLN A 316 -15.17 8.60 -11.19
N VAL A 317 -13.92 8.40 -11.59
CA VAL A 317 -12.75 8.71 -10.78
C VAL A 317 -11.88 9.78 -11.42
N PHE A 318 -11.24 10.58 -10.56
CA PHE A 318 -10.51 11.79 -10.88
C PHE A 318 -9.20 11.85 -10.10
N VAL A 319 -8.21 12.54 -10.63
CA VAL A 319 -7.01 12.96 -9.89
C VAL A 319 -7.01 14.48 -9.86
N SER A 320 -6.99 15.06 -8.67
CA SER A 320 -6.99 16.53 -8.52
C SER A 320 -5.74 17.15 -9.12
N SER A 321 -5.89 18.35 -9.68
CA SER A 321 -4.80 19.09 -10.35
C SER A 321 -4.17 18.38 -11.55
N SER A 322 -4.82 17.35 -12.11
CA SER A 322 -4.36 16.64 -13.31
C SER A 322 -4.62 17.37 -14.63
N GLY A 323 -5.32 18.51 -14.60
CA GLY A 323 -5.65 19.33 -15.77
C GLY A 323 -5.24 20.79 -15.60
N LYS A 324 -4.94 21.48 -16.70
CA LYS A 324 -4.46 22.87 -16.69
C LYS A 324 -5.45 23.89 -16.10
N TYR A 325 -6.76 23.65 -16.26
CA TYR A 325 -7.82 24.59 -15.88
C TYR A 325 -8.92 23.97 -15.00
N SER A 326 -8.71 22.75 -14.49
CA SER A 326 -9.70 22.04 -13.67
C SER A 326 -9.09 21.68 -12.32
N GLU A 327 -9.68 22.17 -11.23
CA GLU A 327 -9.23 21.85 -9.86
C GLU A 327 -9.41 20.36 -9.55
N LEU A 328 -10.56 19.78 -9.92
CA LEU A 328 -10.85 18.36 -9.69
C LEU A 328 -10.15 17.45 -10.72
N GLY A 329 -9.73 17.99 -11.86
CA GLY A 329 -9.23 17.24 -13.01
C GLY A 329 -10.34 16.79 -13.96
N HIS A 330 -10.00 15.90 -14.89
CA HIS A 330 -10.96 15.21 -15.78
C HIS A 330 -11.11 13.75 -15.34
N PRO A 331 -12.28 13.12 -15.56
CA PRO A 331 -12.46 11.72 -15.22
C PRO A 331 -11.53 10.88 -16.11
N PHE A 332 -10.70 10.05 -15.49
CA PHE A 332 -9.75 9.19 -16.20
C PHE A 332 -10.18 7.71 -16.20
N GLY A 333 -11.25 7.39 -15.47
CA GLY A 333 -11.73 6.02 -15.31
C GLY A 333 -12.98 5.99 -14.45
N TYR A 334 -13.38 4.80 -14.02
CA TYR A 334 -14.53 4.62 -13.12
C TYR A 334 -14.44 3.37 -12.25
N LEU A 335 -15.10 3.42 -11.08
CA LEU A 335 -15.35 2.28 -10.21
C LEU A 335 -16.67 1.61 -10.59
N LYS A 336 -16.65 0.29 -10.76
CA LYS A 336 -17.83 -0.49 -11.14
C LYS A 336 -17.83 -1.86 -10.48
N ALA A 337 -18.99 -2.26 -9.95
CA ALA A 337 -19.21 -3.62 -9.45
C ALA A 337 -19.14 -4.64 -10.60
N SER A 338 -18.63 -5.84 -10.32
CA SER A 338 -18.74 -6.95 -11.27
C SER A 338 -20.21 -7.31 -11.49
N THR A 339 -20.52 -7.90 -12.65
CA THR A 339 -21.89 -8.39 -12.94
C THR A 339 -22.37 -9.44 -11.95
N THR A 340 -21.44 -10.20 -11.36
CA THR A 340 -21.68 -11.19 -10.31
C THR A 340 -21.79 -10.58 -8.91
N LEU A 341 -21.57 -9.27 -8.75
CA LEU A 341 -21.54 -8.57 -7.46
C LEU A 341 -20.58 -9.19 -6.43
N THR A 342 -19.45 -9.70 -6.91
CA THR A 342 -18.42 -10.34 -6.07
C THR A 342 -17.24 -9.43 -5.75
N CYS A 343 -16.97 -8.45 -6.62
CA CYS A 343 -15.86 -7.52 -6.46
C CYS A 343 -16.17 -6.18 -7.15
N VAL A 344 -15.40 -5.16 -6.80
CA VAL A 344 -15.41 -3.86 -7.47
C VAL A 344 -14.13 -3.73 -8.26
N ASN A 345 -14.22 -3.12 -9.44
CA ASN A 345 -13.06 -2.93 -10.31
C ASN A 345 -12.92 -1.45 -10.66
N LEU A 346 -11.67 -1.00 -10.72
CA LEU A 346 -11.27 0.24 -11.35
C LEU A 346 -11.02 -0.05 -12.83
N PHE A 347 -11.75 0.64 -13.69
CA PHE A 347 -11.54 0.66 -15.13
C PHE A 347 -10.79 1.94 -15.50
N VAL A 348 -9.69 1.80 -16.26
CA VAL A 348 -8.86 2.91 -16.75
C VAL A 348 -8.81 2.86 -18.27
#